data_AF-A0A1C0BUB7-F1
#
_entry.id   AF-A0A1C0BUB7-F1
#
_cell.length_a   1.000
_cell.length_b   1.000
_cell.length_c   1.000
_cell.angle_alpha   90.00
_cell.angle_beta   90.00
_cell.angle_gamma   90.00
#
_symmetry.space_group_name_H-M   'P 1'
#
loop_
_entity.id
_entity.type
_entity.pdbx_description
1 polymer ?
#
loop_
_entity_poly.entity_id
_entity_poly.type
_entity_poly.pdbx_seq_one_letter_code
_entity_poly.pdbx_strand_id
1 'polypeptide(L)'
;MQIHGGTISIVSTDDGINAAGGSDDSTQSTSQSFPGGPGSDRFSSSTGTLLITGGNILVNAEGDGIDVNGDATIAGGEILVYGPTNDGNGALDYDGTFLVNGGSLVAYGSSGMALNISSTSTLPSVMINLDTSIQAGAQVSILDGEGNEIYHGTNAKKANSLIIANTALQLNSTYTLQVDDSTITTFTFTTTVTTIGNSGQMNGGPTDFGRPR
;
A
#
# COMPACT_ATOMS: atom_id res chain seq x y z
N MET A 1 11.65 9.87 -2.50
CA MET A 1 12.32 8.56 -2.62
C MET A 1 12.05 7.94 -3.99
N GLN A 2 13.05 7.32 -4.62
CA GLN A 2 12.88 6.58 -5.88
C GLN A 2 13.57 5.22 -5.81
N ILE A 3 12.91 4.16 -6.31
CA ILE A 3 13.44 2.80 -6.42
C ILE A 3 13.32 2.36 -7.88
N HIS A 4 14.46 2.07 -8.51
CA HIS A 4 14.52 1.69 -9.93
C HIS A 4 14.64 0.20 -10.20
N GLY A 5 15.02 -0.60 -9.19
CA GLY A 5 15.29 -2.03 -9.37
C GLY A 5 16.04 -2.65 -8.21
N GLY A 6 16.40 -3.93 -8.37
CA GLY A 6 17.13 -4.72 -7.39
C GLY A 6 16.24 -5.71 -6.62
N THR A 7 16.88 -6.56 -5.81
CA THR A 7 16.19 -7.42 -4.84
C THR A 7 16.34 -6.76 -3.47
N ILE A 8 15.23 -6.31 -2.91
CA ILE A 8 15.19 -5.52 -1.67
C ILE A 8 14.34 -6.28 -0.66
N SER A 9 14.88 -6.52 0.53
CA SER A 9 14.15 -7.13 1.64
C SER A 9 14.27 -6.22 2.85
N ILE A 10 13.15 -5.69 3.32
CA ILE A 10 13.06 -4.80 4.47
C ILE A 10 12.33 -5.54 5.59
N VAL A 11 12.96 -5.62 6.76
CA VAL A 11 12.34 -6.08 8.00
C VAL A 11 12.46 -4.94 9.00
N SER A 12 11.33 -4.40 9.44
CA SER A 12 11.27 -3.22 10.29
C SER A 12 10.37 -3.44 11.50
N THR A 13 10.80 -2.91 12.64
CA THR A 13 9.98 -2.83 13.87
C THR A 13 9.14 -1.56 13.93
N ASP A 14 9.32 -0.68 12.96
CA ASP A 14 8.56 0.54 12.72
C ASP A 14 8.04 0.45 11.27
N ASP A 15 8.01 1.56 10.53
CA ASP A 15 7.59 1.53 9.13
C ASP A 15 8.60 0.82 8.22
N GLY A 16 8.08 0.24 7.13
CA GLY A 16 8.88 -0.42 6.10
C GLY A 16 9.55 0.58 5.16
N ILE A 17 8.85 0.95 4.09
CA ILE A 17 9.30 2.03 3.21
C ILE A 17 8.69 3.33 3.75
N ASN A 18 9.53 4.19 4.32
CA ASN A 18 9.09 5.48 4.84
C ASN A 18 9.56 6.64 3.94
N ALA A 19 8.60 7.37 3.37
CA ALA A 19 8.76 8.63 2.67
C ALA A 19 7.85 9.69 3.31
N ALA A 20 7.97 9.91 4.62
CA ALA A 20 7.21 10.87 5.42
C ALA A 20 7.62 12.35 5.26
N GLY A 21 8.59 12.64 4.40
CA GLY A 21 9.08 14.00 4.18
C GLY A 21 10.13 14.41 5.22
N GLY A 22 11.31 14.75 4.70
CA GLY A 22 12.42 15.34 5.43
C GLY A 22 13.22 16.13 4.41
N SER A 23 13.77 17.27 4.81
CA SER A 23 14.60 18.06 3.91
C SER A 23 15.87 17.25 3.60
N ASP A 24 16.00 16.80 2.36
CA ASP A 24 17.28 16.41 1.76
C ASP A 24 18.16 17.67 1.56
N ASP A 25 18.28 18.52 2.58
CA ASP A 25 19.32 19.54 2.58
C ASP A 25 20.64 18.86 2.97
N SER A 26 21.18 18.13 2.00
CA SER A 26 22.57 17.70 1.97
C SER A 26 23.52 18.88 1.74
N THR A 27 23.11 20.12 2.00
CA THR A 27 24.10 21.11 2.41
C THR A 27 24.56 20.77 3.82
N GLN A 28 25.75 20.18 3.89
CA GLN A 28 26.70 20.51 4.92
C GLN A 28 26.89 22.05 4.90
N SER A 29 25.93 22.79 5.45
CA SER A 29 26.05 24.22 5.65
C SER A 29 26.94 24.43 6.86
N THR A 30 28.24 24.28 6.63
CA THR A 30 29.26 25.05 7.33
C THR A 30 29.03 26.52 6.99
N SER A 31 28.02 27.15 7.56
CA SER A 31 27.98 28.61 7.62
C SER A 31 27.36 29.06 8.93
N GLN A 32 28.27 29.49 9.78
CA GLN A 32 28.11 30.28 10.98
C GLN A 32 26.78 31.03 11.06
N SER A 33 26.08 30.80 12.17
CA SER A 33 24.99 31.63 12.64
C SER A 33 25.45 33.10 12.73
N PHE A 34 24.82 33.98 11.95
CA PHE A 34 24.75 35.39 12.28
C PHE A 34 23.42 35.65 13.01
N PRO A 35 23.43 36.23 14.23
CA PRO A 35 22.21 36.57 14.94
C PRO A 35 21.62 37.88 14.39
N GLY A 36 20.41 37.86 13.83
CA GLY A 36 19.69 39.12 13.57
C GLY A 36 18.66 39.22 12.44
N GLY A 37 18.22 38.14 11.79
CA GLY A 37 17.16 38.21 10.77
C GLY A 37 15.90 37.45 11.19
N PRO A 38 14.69 38.04 11.13
CA PRO A 38 13.45 37.29 11.36
C PRO A 38 13.32 36.17 10.33
N GLY A 39 13.02 34.98 10.85
CA GLY A 39 13.14 33.68 10.21
C GLY A 39 12.51 33.62 8.83
N SER A 40 13.36 33.43 7.82
CA SER A 40 12.96 32.95 6.51
C SER A 40 12.42 31.53 6.67
N ASP A 41 11.28 31.28 6.04
CA ASP A 41 10.51 30.05 6.02
C ASP A 41 11.36 28.84 5.59
N ARG A 42 12.08 28.24 6.55
CA ARG A 42 12.87 27.01 6.34
C ARG A 42 12.04 25.72 6.42
N PHE A 43 10.72 25.85 6.46
CA PHE A 43 9.78 24.74 6.32
C PHE A 43 9.01 24.91 5.03
N SER A 44 9.70 24.76 3.89
CA SER A 44 8.99 24.24 2.72
C SER A 44 8.59 22.81 3.12
N SER A 45 7.32 22.62 3.47
CA SER A 45 6.75 21.30 3.74
C SER A 45 6.78 20.51 2.44
N SER A 46 7.92 19.88 2.13
CA SER A 46 7.95 18.87 1.07
C SER A 46 7.17 17.67 1.61
N THR A 47 5.98 17.45 1.07
CA THR A 47 5.28 16.17 1.20
C THR A 47 6.19 15.10 0.61
N GLY A 48 6.46 14.03 1.36
CA GLY A 48 7.34 12.99 0.86
C GLY A 48 6.69 12.27 -0.32
N THR A 49 7.49 11.86 -1.31
CA THR A 49 7.00 11.16 -2.50
C THR A 49 7.75 9.86 -2.72
N LEU A 50 7.07 8.85 -3.26
CA LEU A 50 7.64 7.55 -3.59
C LEU A 50 7.38 7.20 -5.06
N LEU A 51 8.43 6.83 -5.78
CA LEU A 51 8.32 6.25 -7.12
C LEU A 51 9.06 4.91 -7.19
N ILE A 52 8.34 3.83 -7.48
CA ILE A 52 8.90 2.50 -7.74
C ILE A 52 8.71 2.19 -9.23
N THR A 53 9.81 1.96 -9.94
CA THR A 53 9.81 1.65 -11.38
C THR A 53 10.26 0.22 -11.69
N GLY A 54 10.78 -0.50 -10.69
CA GLY A 54 11.22 -1.88 -10.84
C GLY A 54 11.76 -2.45 -9.53
N GLY A 55 12.09 -3.74 -9.56
CA GLY A 55 12.67 -4.49 -8.44
C GLY A 55 11.77 -5.62 -7.97
N ASN A 56 12.33 -6.51 -7.15
CA ASN A 56 11.58 -7.47 -6.35
C ASN A 56 11.76 -7.04 -4.90
N ILE A 57 10.68 -6.50 -4.32
CA ILE A 57 10.70 -5.76 -3.07
C ILE A 57 9.79 -6.49 -2.09
N LEU A 58 10.39 -7.00 -1.02
CA LEU A 58 9.69 -7.57 0.12
C LEU A 58 9.80 -6.61 1.30
N VAL A 59 8.67 -6.25 1.88
CA VAL A 59 8.58 -5.42 3.09
C VAL A 59 7.87 -6.21 4.17
N ASN A 60 8.45 -6.28 5.36
CA ASN A 60 7.84 -6.87 6.54
C ASN A 60 7.97 -5.87 7.70
N ALA A 61 6.89 -5.18 8.02
CA ALA A 61 6.89 -4.05 8.95
C ALA A 61 5.93 -4.31 10.13
N GLU A 62 6.34 -3.93 11.34
CA GLU A 62 5.45 -3.84 12.51
C GLU A 62 4.68 -2.51 12.57
N GLY A 63 5.25 -1.45 11.99
CA GLY A 63 4.61 -0.18 11.66
C GLY A 63 3.85 -0.23 10.33
N ASP A 64 3.76 0.90 9.64
CA ASP A 64 3.17 0.95 8.31
C ASP A 64 4.04 0.22 7.29
N GLY A 65 3.41 -0.52 6.38
CA GLY A 65 4.16 -1.23 5.34
C GLY A 65 4.88 -0.26 4.40
N ILE A 66 4.11 0.64 3.80
CA ILE A 66 4.60 1.76 3.01
C ILE A 66 3.94 3.01 3.57
N ASP A 67 4.72 3.92 4.15
CA ASP A 67 4.28 5.21 4.70
C ASP A 67 4.79 6.35 3.80
N VAL A 68 3.88 7.16 3.27
CA VAL A 68 4.18 8.31 2.42
C VAL A 68 3.33 9.52 2.81
N ASN A 69 3.94 10.56 3.37
CA ASN A 69 3.26 11.84 3.66
C ASN A 69 3.02 12.69 2.39
N GLY A 70 2.61 12.06 1.29
CA GLY A 70 2.37 12.65 -0.01
C GLY A 70 1.98 11.58 -1.04
N ASP A 71 2.51 11.70 -2.26
CA ASP A 71 2.15 10.81 -3.38
C ASP A 71 3.10 9.63 -3.54
N ALA A 72 2.53 8.44 -3.75
CA ALA A 72 3.21 7.21 -4.12
C ALA A 72 2.79 6.75 -5.52
N THR A 73 3.75 6.23 -6.29
CA THR A 73 3.49 5.60 -7.58
C THR A 73 4.32 4.34 -7.75
N ILE A 74 3.65 3.22 -8.03
CA ILE A 74 4.24 1.98 -8.52
C ILE A 74 3.99 1.89 -10.03
N ALA A 75 5.05 2.07 -10.81
CA ALA A 75 5.04 1.95 -12.27
C ALA A 75 5.60 0.60 -12.77
N GLY A 76 6.27 -0.17 -11.89
CA GLY A 76 6.84 -1.47 -12.22
C GLY A 76 7.46 -2.15 -10.99
N GLY A 77 7.87 -3.40 -11.16
CA GLY A 77 8.41 -4.26 -10.10
C GLY A 77 7.39 -5.26 -9.54
N GLU A 78 7.85 -6.10 -8.63
CA GLU A 78 7.05 -7.03 -7.84
C GLU A 78 7.19 -6.62 -6.39
N ILE A 79 6.10 -6.15 -5.77
CA ILE A 79 6.10 -5.60 -4.42
C ILE A 79 5.21 -6.48 -3.54
N LEU A 80 5.80 -7.03 -2.49
CA LEU A 80 5.12 -7.82 -1.48
C LEU A 80 5.28 -7.14 -0.11
N VAL A 81 4.16 -6.77 0.50
CA VAL A 81 4.13 -6.09 1.80
C VAL A 81 3.42 -6.98 2.80
N TYR A 82 4.12 -7.35 3.87
CA TYR A 82 3.56 -7.85 5.11
C TYR A 82 3.47 -6.68 6.09
N GLY A 83 2.31 -6.04 6.09
CA GLY A 83 2.00 -4.92 6.95
C GLY A 83 1.71 -5.33 8.41
N PRO A 84 1.25 -4.36 9.20
CA PRO A 84 1.05 -4.51 10.64
C PRO A 84 -0.09 -5.48 10.96
N THR A 85 0.00 -6.14 12.12
CA THR A 85 -1.11 -6.94 12.67
C THR A 85 -2.07 -6.12 13.54
N ASN A 86 -1.78 -4.83 13.74
CA ASN A 86 -2.51 -3.94 14.63
C ASN A 86 -3.39 -2.99 13.79
N ASP A 87 -4.48 -2.51 14.39
CA ASP A 87 -5.47 -1.66 13.70
C ASP A 87 -5.10 -0.18 13.66
N GLY A 88 -3.98 0.21 14.27
CA GLY A 88 -3.49 1.58 14.34
C GLY A 88 -2.47 1.95 13.26
N ASN A 89 -2.17 1.03 12.33
CA ASN A 89 -1.26 1.20 11.19
C ASN A 89 -1.87 0.47 9.97
N GLY A 90 -1.43 0.80 8.76
CA GLY A 90 -1.84 0.25 7.47
C GLY A 90 -0.73 -0.52 6.74
N ALA A 91 -1.12 -1.44 5.85
CA ALA A 91 -0.15 -2.02 4.91
C ALA A 91 0.35 -0.97 3.90
N LEU A 92 -0.54 -0.02 3.56
CA LEU A 92 -0.25 1.20 2.83
C LEU A 92 -0.82 2.35 3.68
N ASP A 93 -0.01 3.36 3.96
CA ASP A 93 -0.43 4.63 4.55
C ASP A 93 0.11 5.77 3.68
N TYR A 94 -0.79 6.67 3.28
CA TYR A 94 -0.42 7.78 2.41
C TYR A 94 -1.38 8.97 2.52
N ASP A 95 -0.83 10.18 2.53
CA ASP A 95 -1.60 11.43 2.62
C ASP A 95 -2.21 11.88 1.28
N GLY A 96 -1.52 11.57 0.17
CA GLY A 96 -1.87 12.02 -1.17
C GLY A 96 -2.58 10.95 -1.99
N THR A 97 -1.95 10.56 -3.10
CA THR A 97 -2.40 9.48 -3.98
C THR A 97 -1.43 8.30 -3.95
N PHE A 98 -1.97 7.09 -4.07
CA PHE A 98 -1.19 5.87 -4.23
C PHE A 98 -1.59 5.21 -5.54
N LEU A 99 -0.80 5.45 -6.58
CA LEU A 99 -1.07 4.96 -7.93
C LEU A 99 -0.34 3.65 -8.19
N VAL A 100 -1.05 2.62 -8.65
CA VAL A 100 -0.44 1.41 -9.18
C VAL A 100 -0.76 1.31 -10.67
N ASN A 101 0.24 1.60 -11.48
CA ASN A 101 0.11 1.73 -12.94
C ASN A 101 0.91 0.67 -13.72
N GLY A 102 1.67 -0.17 -13.03
CA GLY A 102 2.40 -1.30 -13.61
C GLY A 102 3.02 -2.18 -12.55
N GLY A 103 3.60 -3.31 -12.98
CA GLY A 103 4.16 -4.31 -12.07
C GLY A 103 3.10 -5.14 -11.34
N SER A 104 3.41 -5.55 -10.11
CA SER A 104 2.48 -6.22 -9.20
C SER A 104 2.65 -5.69 -7.77
N LEU A 105 1.53 -5.60 -7.06
CA LEU A 105 1.48 -5.28 -5.62
C LEU A 105 0.63 -6.32 -4.92
N VAL A 106 1.17 -6.93 -3.88
CA VAL A 106 0.43 -7.73 -2.90
C VAL A 106 0.72 -7.15 -1.52
N ALA A 107 -0.32 -6.76 -0.79
CA ALA A 107 -0.16 -6.19 0.54
C ALA A 107 -1.12 -6.85 1.54
N TYR A 108 -0.56 -7.47 2.57
CA TYR A 108 -1.27 -8.02 3.71
C TYR A 108 -1.25 -7.03 4.86
N GLY A 109 -2.32 -6.95 5.64
CA GLY A 109 -2.33 -6.16 6.87
C GLY A 109 -3.61 -6.30 7.69
N SER A 110 -3.74 -5.45 8.71
CA SER A 110 -4.99 -5.29 9.43
C SER A 110 -5.98 -4.42 8.65
N SER A 111 -7.27 -4.70 8.78
CA SER A 111 -8.34 -3.93 8.13
C SER A 111 -8.73 -2.64 8.87
N GLY A 112 -8.21 -2.41 10.08
CA GLY A 112 -8.59 -1.27 10.93
C GLY A 112 -8.29 0.10 10.32
N MET A 113 -7.08 0.26 9.76
CA MET A 113 -6.63 1.46 9.05
C MET A 113 -6.25 1.16 7.59
N ALA A 114 -6.86 0.13 7.00
CA ALA A 114 -6.54 -0.26 5.63
C ALA A 114 -6.97 0.81 4.61
N LEU A 115 -6.00 1.35 3.89
CA LEU A 115 -6.22 2.16 2.69
C LEU A 115 -6.04 1.30 1.44
N ASN A 116 -6.99 1.41 0.50
CA ASN A 116 -6.82 0.84 -0.83
C ASN A 116 -5.98 1.79 -1.70
N ILE A 117 -5.52 1.32 -2.85
CA ILE A 117 -4.87 2.19 -3.83
C ILE A 117 -5.87 3.22 -4.37
N SER A 118 -5.36 4.33 -4.91
CA SER A 118 -6.19 5.40 -5.44
C SER A 118 -6.96 4.95 -6.68
N SER A 119 -8.23 5.37 -6.80
CA SER A 119 -9.17 4.95 -7.84
C SER A 119 -8.77 5.30 -9.27
N THR A 120 -7.81 6.21 -9.43
CA THR A 120 -7.21 6.62 -10.71
C THR A 120 -6.04 5.73 -11.14
N SER A 121 -5.70 4.69 -10.37
CA SER A 121 -4.73 3.66 -10.76
C SER A 121 -5.18 2.94 -12.04
N THR A 122 -4.22 2.59 -12.90
CA THR A 122 -4.51 1.94 -14.19
C THR A 122 -4.40 0.41 -14.16
N LEU A 123 -3.72 -0.16 -13.18
CA LEU A 123 -3.61 -1.61 -13.02
C LEU A 123 -4.83 -2.16 -12.26
N PRO A 124 -5.52 -3.20 -12.78
CA PRO A 124 -6.63 -3.82 -12.07
C PRO A 124 -6.23 -4.31 -10.67
N SER A 125 -7.04 -3.96 -9.67
CA SER A 125 -6.79 -4.29 -8.27
C SER A 125 -8.06 -4.57 -7.48
N VAL A 126 -7.88 -5.40 -6.45
CA VAL A 126 -8.92 -5.70 -5.46
C VAL A 126 -8.30 -5.65 -4.07
N MET A 127 -8.92 -4.88 -3.18
CA MET A 127 -8.75 -5.04 -1.73
C MET A 127 -9.83 -5.97 -1.21
N ILE A 128 -9.45 -6.96 -0.42
CA ILE A 128 -10.32 -7.95 0.21
C ILE A 128 -10.18 -7.81 1.71
N ASN A 129 -11.24 -7.33 2.38
CA ASN A 129 -11.32 -7.32 3.83
C ASN A 129 -12.12 -8.53 4.32
N LEU A 130 -11.59 -9.23 5.30
CA LEU A 130 -12.11 -10.50 5.80
C LEU A 130 -12.59 -10.34 7.24
N ASP A 131 -13.72 -10.97 7.56
CA ASP A 131 -14.23 -11.04 8.94
C ASP A 131 -13.36 -11.95 9.83
N THR A 132 -12.65 -12.92 9.21
CA THR A 132 -11.74 -13.83 9.89
C THR A 132 -10.32 -13.62 9.39
N SER A 133 -9.36 -13.53 10.31
CA SER A 133 -7.96 -13.32 9.94
C SER A 133 -7.32 -14.56 9.32
N ILE A 134 -6.57 -14.34 8.25
CA ILE A 134 -5.53 -15.23 7.74
C ILE A 134 -4.42 -15.32 8.80
N GLN A 135 -4.03 -16.52 9.18
CA GLN A 135 -2.98 -16.72 10.18
C GLN A 135 -1.57 -16.58 9.56
N ALA A 136 -0.59 -16.24 10.39
CA ALA A 136 0.80 -16.27 9.96
C ALA A 136 1.21 -17.69 9.53
N GLY A 137 1.94 -17.80 8.43
CA GLY A 137 2.37 -19.06 7.83
C GLY A 137 1.34 -19.72 6.91
N ALA A 138 0.12 -19.18 6.79
CA ALA A 138 -0.89 -19.75 5.89
C ALA A 138 -0.54 -19.51 4.42
N GLN A 139 -0.84 -20.48 3.56
CA GLN A 139 -0.76 -20.33 2.11
C GLN A 139 -1.96 -19.56 1.61
N VAL A 140 -1.74 -18.56 0.77
CA VAL A 140 -2.78 -17.71 0.19
C VAL A 140 -2.66 -17.78 -1.33
N SER A 141 -3.77 -18.08 -2.01
CA SER A 141 -3.83 -18.08 -3.46
C SER A 141 -5.04 -17.30 -3.98
N ILE A 142 -4.84 -16.66 -5.14
CA ILE A 142 -5.92 -16.11 -5.96
C ILE A 142 -5.96 -16.92 -7.25
N LEU A 143 -7.08 -17.59 -7.48
CA LEU A 143 -7.32 -18.38 -8.68
C LEU A 143 -8.27 -17.65 -9.63
N ASP A 144 -8.07 -17.78 -10.93
CA ASP A 144 -9.08 -17.40 -11.92
C ASP A 144 -10.22 -18.44 -12.02
N GLY A 145 -11.20 -18.18 -12.87
CA GLY A 145 -12.34 -19.09 -13.09
C GLY A 145 -11.98 -20.43 -13.75
N GLU A 146 -10.78 -20.58 -14.29
CA GLU A 146 -10.25 -21.83 -14.87
C GLU A 146 -9.40 -22.61 -13.86
N GLY A 147 -9.12 -22.03 -12.69
CA GLY A 147 -8.27 -22.60 -11.65
C GLY A 147 -6.78 -22.29 -11.82
N ASN A 148 -6.40 -21.36 -12.69
CA ASN A 148 -5.01 -20.92 -12.81
C ASN A 148 -4.67 -19.95 -11.67
N GLU A 149 -3.46 -20.07 -11.12
CA GLU A 149 -2.96 -19.17 -10.07
C GLU A 149 -2.59 -17.80 -10.66
N ILE A 150 -3.29 -16.77 -10.22
CA ILE A 150 -2.91 -15.36 -10.43
C ILE A 150 -1.84 -14.94 -9.41
N TYR A 151 -1.95 -15.48 -8.20
CA TYR A 151 -1.02 -15.28 -7.11
C TYR A 151 -1.01 -16.50 -6.20
N HIS A 152 0.18 -16.84 -5.70
CA HIS A 152 0.39 -17.85 -4.66
C HIS A 152 1.52 -17.38 -3.75
N GLY A 153 1.30 -17.36 -2.44
CA GLY A 153 2.35 -17.00 -1.50
C GLY A 153 2.01 -17.34 -0.05
N THR A 154 3.04 -17.37 0.80
CA THR A 154 2.90 -17.58 2.23
C THR A 154 2.71 -16.23 2.92
N ASN A 155 1.64 -16.06 3.68
CA ASN A 155 1.45 -14.85 4.47
C ASN A 155 2.34 -14.90 5.73
N ALA A 156 3.22 -13.91 5.94
CA ALA A 156 4.16 -13.94 7.06
C ALA A 156 3.53 -13.57 8.41
N LYS A 157 2.41 -12.85 8.41
CA LYS A 157 1.82 -12.23 9.62
C LYS A 157 0.32 -12.46 9.68
N LYS A 158 -0.29 -12.34 10.87
CA LYS A 158 -1.76 -12.36 10.96
C LYS A 158 -2.33 -11.16 10.18
N ALA A 159 -3.24 -11.39 9.25
CA ALA A 159 -3.82 -10.34 8.41
C ALA A 159 -5.31 -10.59 8.19
N ASN A 160 -6.09 -9.54 8.01
CA ASN A 160 -7.49 -9.65 7.56
C ASN A 160 -7.83 -8.62 6.46
N SER A 161 -6.83 -7.93 5.93
CA SER A 161 -6.89 -7.18 4.69
C SER A 161 -5.83 -7.71 3.72
N LEU A 162 -6.21 -7.84 2.45
CA LEU A 162 -5.34 -8.21 1.34
C LEU A 162 -5.61 -7.28 0.17
N ILE A 163 -4.59 -6.58 -0.31
CA ILE A 163 -4.63 -5.86 -1.59
C ILE A 163 -3.86 -6.69 -2.61
N ILE A 164 -4.46 -6.90 -3.77
CA ILE A 164 -3.76 -7.45 -4.94
C ILE A 164 -4.00 -6.53 -6.14
N ALA A 165 -2.91 -6.10 -6.77
CA ALA A 165 -2.90 -5.45 -8.08
C ALA A 165 -1.95 -6.22 -8.98
N ASN A 166 -2.42 -6.67 -10.14
CA ASN A 166 -1.64 -7.55 -11.02
C ASN A 166 -2.13 -7.43 -12.47
N THR A 167 -1.22 -7.51 -13.43
CA THR A 167 -1.55 -7.46 -14.87
C THR A 167 -2.40 -8.63 -15.35
N ALA A 168 -2.40 -9.75 -14.64
CA ALA A 168 -3.20 -10.92 -14.95
C ALA A 168 -4.67 -10.79 -14.50
N LEU A 169 -4.98 -9.81 -13.65
CA LEU A 169 -6.36 -9.50 -13.26
C LEU A 169 -7.10 -8.79 -14.41
N GLN A 170 -8.33 -9.23 -14.65
CA GLN A 170 -9.21 -8.76 -15.71
C GLN A 170 -10.60 -8.44 -15.17
N LEU A 171 -11.17 -7.31 -15.63
CA LEU A 171 -12.52 -6.90 -15.31
C LEU A 171 -13.55 -7.93 -15.80
N ASN A 172 -14.67 -8.03 -15.09
CA ASN A 172 -15.79 -8.92 -15.40
C ASN A 172 -15.44 -10.42 -15.38
N SER A 173 -14.27 -10.78 -14.84
CA SER A 173 -13.86 -12.16 -14.61
C SER A 173 -14.10 -12.57 -13.16
N THR A 174 -14.29 -13.87 -12.92
CA THR A 174 -14.46 -14.42 -11.57
C THR A 174 -13.13 -14.94 -11.03
N TYR A 175 -12.88 -14.64 -9.77
CA TYR A 175 -11.70 -15.10 -9.04
C TYR A 175 -12.10 -15.70 -7.70
N THR A 176 -11.24 -16.57 -7.17
CA THR A 176 -11.40 -17.21 -5.87
C THR A 176 -10.19 -16.96 -5.01
N LEU A 177 -10.40 -16.43 -3.80
CA LEU A 177 -9.40 -16.39 -2.74
C LEU A 177 -9.47 -17.70 -1.96
N GLN A 178 -8.33 -18.38 -1.86
CA GLN A 178 -8.15 -19.53 -0.98
C GLN A 178 -7.09 -19.25 0.08
N VAL A 179 -7.29 -19.87 1.24
CA VAL A 179 -6.31 -19.93 2.33
C VAL A 179 -6.17 -21.39 2.74
N ASP A 180 -4.94 -21.91 2.71
CA ASP A 180 -4.64 -23.33 2.96
C ASP A 180 -5.59 -24.26 2.17
N ASP A 181 -5.69 -24.01 0.86
CA ASP A 181 -6.57 -24.69 -0.12
C ASP A 181 -8.08 -24.58 0.15
N SER A 182 -8.49 -23.89 1.21
CA SER A 182 -9.89 -23.66 1.56
C SER A 182 -10.40 -22.39 0.91
N THR A 183 -11.49 -22.49 0.14
CA THR A 183 -12.15 -21.33 -0.45
C THR A 183 -12.69 -20.41 0.64
N ILE A 184 -12.20 -19.17 0.66
CA ILE A 184 -12.65 -18.11 1.57
C ILE A 184 -13.74 -17.29 0.93
N THR A 185 -13.54 -16.87 -0.32
CA THR A 185 -14.53 -16.09 -1.07
C THR A 185 -14.31 -16.20 -2.57
N THR A 186 -15.37 -15.96 -3.32
CA THR A 186 -15.36 -15.83 -4.78
C THR A 186 -15.91 -14.46 -5.15
N PHE A 187 -15.24 -13.76 -6.05
CA PHE A 187 -15.58 -12.39 -6.39
C PHE A 187 -15.42 -12.10 -7.88
N THR A 188 -16.17 -11.10 -8.33
CA THR A 188 -16.06 -10.49 -9.66
C THR A 188 -16.09 -8.98 -9.46
N PHE A 189 -15.34 -8.25 -10.26
CA PHE A 189 -15.25 -6.80 -10.18
C PHE A 189 -15.32 -6.18 -11.58
N THR A 190 -15.92 -4.99 -11.67
CA THR A 190 -16.21 -4.30 -12.93
C THR A 190 -15.47 -2.97 -13.07
N THR A 191 -14.81 -2.51 -12.01
CA THR A 191 -14.01 -1.28 -11.97
C THR A 191 -12.55 -1.61 -11.69
N THR A 192 -11.63 -0.79 -12.23
CA THR A 192 -10.18 -1.01 -12.13
C THR A 192 -9.70 -1.16 -10.69
N VAL A 193 -10.21 -0.34 -9.76
CA VAL A 193 -9.93 -0.47 -8.33
C VAL A 193 -11.23 -0.85 -7.63
N THR A 194 -11.20 -1.92 -6.84
CA THR A 194 -12.37 -2.42 -6.11
C THR A 194 -12.01 -2.78 -4.68
N THR A 195 -12.94 -2.59 -3.75
CA THR A 195 -12.87 -3.15 -2.40
C THR A 195 -14.04 -4.12 -2.21
N ILE A 196 -13.76 -5.31 -1.66
CA ILE A 196 -14.77 -6.30 -1.29
C ILE A 196 -14.66 -6.67 0.19
N GLY A 197 -15.77 -7.13 0.76
CA GLY A 197 -15.88 -7.47 2.18
C GLY A 197 -16.19 -6.25 3.06
N ASN A 198 -16.23 -6.47 4.37
CA ASN A 198 -16.52 -5.40 5.32
C ASN A 198 -15.33 -4.46 5.41
N SER A 199 -15.48 -3.23 4.89
CA SER A 199 -14.61 -2.15 5.32
C SER A 199 -14.85 -1.94 6.81
N GLY A 200 -13.79 -2.01 7.62
CA GLY A 200 -13.85 -1.41 8.96
C GLY A 200 -14.40 0.01 8.77
N GLN A 201 -15.51 0.32 9.43
CA GLN A 201 -16.15 1.62 9.29
C GLN A 201 -15.16 2.73 9.68
N MET A 202 -14.57 3.39 8.68
CA MET A 202 -14.06 4.74 8.81
C MET A 202 -14.82 5.63 7.84
N ASN A 203 -15.97 6.07 8.34
CA ASN A 203 -16.62 7.31 7.96
C ASN A 203 -15.61 8.46 8.16
N GLY A 204 -14.94 8.90 7.10
CA GLY A 204 -13.89 9.92 7.22
C GLY A 204 -13.27 10.42 5.92
N GLY A 205 -13.95 10.33 4.78
CA GLY A 205 -13.57 11.12 3.61
C GLY A 205 -13.93 12.60 3.84
N PRO A 206 -13.14 13.58 3.37
CA PRO A 206 -13.43 15.00 3.61
C PRO A 206 -14.81 15.34 3.04
N THR A 207 -15.75 15.71 3.91
CA THR A 207 -16.98 16.35 3.47
C THR A 207 -16.59 17.67 2.82
N ASP A 208 -16.80 17.74 1.51
CA ASP A 208 -16.85 18.96 0.71
C ASP A 208 -17.68 20.02 1.45
N PHE A 209 -17.00 20.94 2.14
CA PHE A 209 -17.62 22.15 2.68
C PHE A 209 -17.90 23.09 1.52
N GLY A 210 -18.97 22.78 0.77
CA GLY A 210 -19.65 23.71 -0.10
C GLY A 210 -20.03 24.96 0.69
N ARG A 211 -19.28 26.04 0.48
CA ARG A 211 -19.57 27.37 1.03
C ARG A 211 -20.93 27.86 0.50
N PRO A 212 -21.85 28.32 1.37
CA PRO A 212 -23.01 29.06 0.90
C PRO A 212 -22.57 30.45 0.40
N ARG A 213 -23.16 30.89 -0.72
CA ARG A 213 -23.31 32.32 -1.00
C ARG A 213 -24.50 32.87 -0.23
#